data_AF-A0A0A1WGF2-F1
#
_entry.id   AF-A0A0A1WGF2-F1
#
_cell.length_a   1.000
_cell.length_b   1.000
_cell.length_c   1.000
_cell.angle_alpha   90.00
_cell.angle_beta   90.00
_cell.angle_gamma   90.00
#
_symmetry.space_group_name_H-M   'P 1'
#
loop_
_entity.id
_entity.type
_entity.pdbx_description
1 polymer ?
#
loop_
_entity_poly.entity_id
_entity_poly.type
_entity_poly.pdbx_seq_one_letter_code
_entity_poly.pdbx_strand_id
1 'polypeptide(L)'
;MPLGTGNDLSRVMGWGSQPPHILDPIALLRNIKNARSVNLDRFDLQIEKLYYRLPIQRHPIKTIHIYNYYSIGVDALVTYNFHKTRESRFYVLSCRIFNKLIYFGFGTQQIVQRDCEGIEQKLDLYLDGHIVELPELQSIIFLNIDSWGAGCKLCELSNSDAKNKMENSTSDGMLEVFGLVSSFHMAQLQCGISKPVRIGQAKQIRIVVKSTCPMQSDGEPWMQTPADIRLQSRSQVRMLKLEI
;
A
#
# COMPACT_ATOMS: atom_id res chain seq x y z
N MET A 1 5.01 17.80 1.23
CA MET A 1 6.20 17.95 0.37
C MET A 1 6.90 16.59 0.20
N PRO A 2 7.46 16.28 -0.96
CA PRO A 2 8.08 14.98 -1.27
C PRO A 2 9.53 14.90 -0.75
N LEU A 3 9.72 14.84 0.57
CA LEU A 3 11.08 14.84 1.16
C LEU A 3 11.73 13.46 1.26
N GLY A 4 10.97 12.39 1.02
CA GLY A 4 11.43 11.00 1.16
C GLY A 4 11.73 10.31 -0.16
N THR A 5 11.87 8.97 -0.10
CA THR A 5 11.93 8.10 -1.29
C THR A 5 10.52 7.67 -1.71
N GLY A 6 9.66 7.32 -0.75
CA GLY A 6 8.24 7.07 -0.95
C GLY A 6 7.45 8.36 -0.84
N ASN A 7 6.95 8.87 -1.97
CA ASN A 7 6.29 10.18 -2.06
C ASN A 7 4.90 10.05 -2.70
N ASP A 8 4.25 8.90 -2.59
CA ASP A 8 2.97 8.60 -3.25
C ASP A 8 1.88 9.61 -2.88
N LEU A 9 1.71 9.93 -1.60
CA LEU A 9 0.76 10.97 -1.18
C LEU A 9 1.08 12.33 -1.78
N SER A 10 2.37 12.69 -1.85
CA SER A 10 2.82 13.96 -2.45
C SER A 10 2.50 14.02 -3.95
N ARG A 11 2.66 12.89 -4.67
CA ARG A 11 2.30 12.79 -6.09
C ARG A 11 0.80 13.01 -6.29
N VAL A 12 -0.02 12.32 -5.51
CA VAL A 12 -1.49 12.39 -5.61
C VAL A 12 -2.02 13.77 -5.24
N MET A 13 -1.38 14.44 -4.27
CA MET A 13 -1.71 15.81 -3.86
C MET A 13 -1.08 16.89 -4.75
N GLY A 14 -0.35 16.52 -5.80
CA GLY A 14 0.23 17.46 -6.77
C GLY A 14 1.50 18.18 -6.32
N TRP A 15 2.07 17.83 -5.18
CA TRP A 15 3.32 18.40 -4.66
C TRP A 15 4.57 17.79 -5.28
N GLY A 16 4.40 16.93 -6.28
CA GLY A 16 5.48 16.31 -7.04
C GLY A 16 6.03 15.03 -6.40
N SER A 17 6.96 14.42 -7.13
CA SER A 17 7.54 13.11 -6.83
C SER A 17 8.87 13.16 -6.07
N GLN A 18 9.51 14.33 -6.07
CA GLN A 18 10.85 14.56 -5.54
C GLN A 18 10.94 15.99 -5.00
N PRO A 19 11.81 16.26 -4.02
CA PRO A 19 12.08 17.62 -3.58
C PRO A 19 12.57 18.45 -4.77
N PRO A 20 12.22 19.75 -4.82
CA PRO A 20 12.77 20.63 -5.83
C PRO A 20 14.30 20.74 -5.66
N HIS A 21 15.03 20.86 -6.77
CA HIS A 21 16.49 21.04 -6.75
C HIS A 21 16.91 22.31 -5.99
N ILE A 22 16.08 23.36 -6.10
CA ILE A 22 16.23 24.61 -5.36
C ILE A 22 14.89 24.88 -4.68
N LEU A 23 14.91 25.03 -3.36
CA LEU A 23 13.71 25.43 -2.61
C LEU A 23 13.55 26.95 -2.75
N ASP A 24 12.59 27.39 -3.57
CA ASP A 24 12.13 28.78 -3.59
C ASP A 24 11.01 28.96 -2.56
N PRO A 25 11.25 29.65 -1.43
CA PRO A 25 10.25 29.84 -0.40
C PRO A 25 9.06 30.68 -0.87
N ILE A 26 9.28 31.64 -1.78
CA ILE A 26 8.21 32.51 -2.29
C ILE A 26 7.29 31.69 -3.22
N ALA A 27 7.87 30.86 -4.09
CA ALA A 27 7.07 29.94 -4.90
C ALA A 27 6.31 28.93 -4.04
N LEU A 28 6.94 28.38 -2.99
CA LEU A 28 6.27 27.47 -2.06
C LEU A 28 5.08 28.14 -1.35
N LEU A 29 5.25 29.36 -0.84
CA LEU A 29 4.17 30.12 -0.20
C LEU A 29 3.04 30.45 -1.18
N ARG A 30 3.37 30.81 -2.44
CA ARG A 30 2.38 30.99 -3.51
C ARG A 30 1.60 29.70 -3.78
N ASN A 31 2.30 28.56 -3.87
CA ASN A 31 1.67 27.25 -4.06
C ASN A 31 0.76 26.90 -2.88
N ILE A 32 1.19 27.12 -1.64
CA ILE A 32 0.35 26.90 -0.45
C ILE A 32 -0.90 27.79 -0.49
N LYS A 33 -0.75 29.08 -0.85
CA LYS A 33 -1.87 30.02 -0.96
C LYS A 33 -2.88 29.61 -2.02
N ASN A 34 -2.41 29.05 -3.14
CA ASN A 34 -3.25 28.66 -4.27
C ASN A 34 -3.75 27.21 -4.20
N ALA A 35 -3.23 26.41 -3.26
CA ALA A 35 -3.65 25.02 -3.09
C ALA A 35 -5.09 24.95 -2.60
N ARG A 36 -5.85 24.01 -3.15
CA ARG A 36 -7.21 23.74 -2.68
C ARG A 36 -7.17 22.80 -1.48
N SER A 37 -8.12 22.96 -0.58
CA SER A 37 -8.32 21.99 0.49
C SER A 37 -9.15 20.81 -0.04
N VAL A 38 -8.64 19.60 0.10
CA VAL A 38 -9.35 18.34 -0.23
C VAL A 38 -9.43 17.44 0.99
N ASN A 39 -10.43 16.57 1.04
CA ASN A 39 -10.49 15.54 2.06
C ASN A 39 -9.64 14.32 1.67
N LEU A 40 -9.00 13.74 2.68
CA LEU A 40 -8.30 12.46 2.62
C LEU A 40 -8.89 11.55 3.70
N ASP A 41 -9.42 10.41 3.30
CA ASP A 41 -9.86 9.37 4.22
C ASP A 41 -8.68 8.80 5.01
N ARG A 42 -8.94 8.45 6.26
CA ARG A 42 -8.01 7.77 7.16
C ARG A 42 -8.65 6.48 7.60
N PHE A 43 -7.91 5.39 7.48
CA PHE A 43 -8.39 4.06 7.81
C PHE A 43 -7.66 3.52 9.04
N ASP A 44 -8.36 2.73 9.82
CA ASP A 44 -7.78 1.97 10.93
C ASP A 44 -7.70 0.50 10.54
N LEU A 45 -6.50 -0.06 10.64
CA LEU A 45 -6.23 -1.48 10.59
C LEU A 45 -6.17 -2.02 12.02
N GLN A 46 -7.24 -2.66 12.45
CA GLN A 46 -7.38 -3.27 13.76
C GLN A 46 -6.99 -4.74 13.67
N ILE A 47 -5.96 -5.13 14.42
CA ILE A 47 -5.38 -6.48 14.40
C ILE A 47 -5.68 -7.14 15.76
N GLU A 48 -6.49 -8.19 15.73
CA GLU A 48 -6.82 -9.05 16.86
C GLU A 48 -6.14 -10.41 16.66
N LYS A 49 -5.30 -10.86 17.59
CA LYS A 49 -4.62 -12.15 17.44
C LYS A 49 -5.59 -13.30 17.66
N LEU A 50 -5.52 -14.35 16.84
CA LEU A 50 -6.40 -15.52 16.96
C LEU A 50 -6.03 -16.44 18.13
N TYR A 51 -4.77 -16.43 18.56
CA TYR A 51 -4.26 -17.33 19.61
C TYR A 51 -3.55 -16.53 20.70
N TYR A 52 -4.02 -16.67 21.93
CA TYR A 52 -3.30 -16.22 23.12
C TYR A 52 -2.91 -17.43 23.97
N ARG A 53 -1.67 -17.44 24.45
CA ARG A 53 -1.16 -18.51 25.33
C ARG A 53 -1.81 -18.49 26.72
N LEU A 54 -2.54 -17.43 27.07
CA LEU A 54 -3.14 -17.22 28.39
C LEU A 54 -4.63 -16.89 28.23
N PRO A 55 -5.49 -17.36 29.14
CA PRO A 55 -6.92 -17.05 29.14
C PRO A 55 -7.12 -15.61 29.63
N ILE A 56 -7.00 -14.64 28.73
CA ILE A 56 -7.24 -13.22 29.02
C ILE A 56 -8.65 -12.86 28.51
N GLN A 57 -9.48 -12.22 29.35
CA GLN A 57 -10.87 -11.86 29.00
C GLN A 57 -10.98 -10.81 27.88
N ARG A 58 -9.94 -9.98 27.67
CA ARG A 58 -9.88 -8.99 26.60
C ARG A 58 -8.50 -8.97 25.97
N HIS A 59 -8.47 -9.34 24.70
CA HIS A 59 -7.26 -9.38 23.90
C HIS A 59 -6.89 -7.96 23.44
N PRO A 60 -5.62 -7.53 23.60
CA PRO A 60 -5.20 -6.21 23.15
C PRO A 60 -5.27 -6.15 21.62
N ILE A 61 -6.07 -5.21 21.10
CA ILE A 61 -6.17 -4.90 19.67
C ILE A 61 -5.06 -3.92 19.32
N LYS A 62 -4.20 -4.29 18.36
CA LYS A 62 -3.23 -3.35 17.78
C LYS A 62 -3.94 -2.57 16.68
N THR A 63 -3.89 -1.24 16.74
CA THR A 63 -4.43 -0.37 15.67
C THR A 63 -3.29 0.29 14.92
N ILE A 64 -3.30 0.19 13.58
CA ILE A 64 -2.38 0.91 12.68
C ILE A 64 -3.22 1.88 11.85
N HIS A 65 -2.77 3.12 11.69
CA HIS A 65 -3.44 4.13 10.87
C HIS A 65 -2.88 4.12 9.45
N ILE A 66 -3.77 4.08 8.46
CA ILE A 66 -3.43 4.04 7.03
C ILE A 66 -3.93 5.32 6.36
N TYR A 67 -3.05 5.92 5.57
CA TYR A 67 -3.30 7.12 4.78
C TYR A 67 -3.14 6.90 3.28
N ASN A 68 -2.25 6.00 2.85
CA ASN A 68 -2.00 5.76 1.43
C ASN A 68 -2.47 4.36 1.03
N TYR A 69 -1.83 3.33 1.57
CA TYR A 69 -2.14 1.95 1.23
C TYR A 69 -1.59 0.96 2.25
N TYR A 70 -2.23 -0.20 2.28
CA TYR A 70 -1.82 -1.38 3.04
C TYR A 70 -1.68 -2.56 2.08
N SER A 71 -0.76 -3.48 2.35
CA SER A 71 -0.63 -4.69 1.54
C SER A 71 -0.10 -5.89 2.32
N ILE A 72 -0.39 -7.07 1.77
CA ILE A 72 0.01 -8.37 2.28
C ILE A 72 0.68 -9.14 1.14
N GLY A 73 1.85 -9.73 1.40
CA GLY A 73 2.52 -10.59 0.44
C GLY A 73 3.83 -10.02 -0.13
N VAL A 74 4.12 -10.32 -1.39
CA VAL A 74 5.44 -10.15 -2.01
C VAL A 74 5.94 -8.70 -1.99
N ASP A 75 5.07 -7.72 -2.18
CA ASP A 75 5.45 -6.30 -2.15
C ASP A 75 5.77 -5.82 -0.72
N ALA A 76 5.02 -6.30 0.26
CA ALA A 76 5.32 -6.10 1.67
C ALA A 76 6.64 -6.79 2.07
N LEU A 77 6.93 -7.97 1.53
CA LEU A 77 8.18 -8.69 1.77
C LEU A 77 9.38 -7.94 1.20
N VAL A 78 9.27 -7.37 -0.01
CA VAL A 78 10.30 -6.49 -0.56
C VAL A 78 10.52 -5.28 0.34
N THR A 79 9.44 -4.65 0.82
CA THR A 79 9.51 -3.53 1.78
C THR A 79 10.20 -3.95 3.08
N TYR A 80 9.90 -5.14 3.62
CA TYR A 80 10.51 -5.70 4.83
C TYR A 80 12.01 -5.96 4.65
N ASN A 81 12.41 -6.60 3.56
CA ASN A 81 13.82 -6.89 3.25
C ASN A 81 14.60 -5.59 3.01
N PHE A 82 13.99 -4.61 2.35
CA PHE A 82 14.58 -3.29 2.19
C PHE A 82 14.77 -2.61 3.54
N HIS A 83 13.76 -2.60 4.41
CA HIS A 83 13.84 -2.02 5.75
C HIS A 83 14.99 -2.63 6.56
N LYS A 84 15.10 -3.96 6.62
CA LYS A 84 16.24 -4.65 7.27
C LYS A 84 17.59 -4.29 6.66
N THR A 85 17.65 -4.13 5.34
CA THR A 85 18.89 -3.76 4.65
C THR A 85 19.32 -2.32 4.98
N ARG A 86 18.36 -1.41 5.14
CA ARG A 86 18.61 -0.01 5.55
C ARG A 86 19.24 0.11 6.94
N GLU A 87 18.92 -0.80 7.84
CA GLU A 87 19.49 -0.85 9.19
C GLU A 87 20.94 -1.35 9.20
N SER A 88 21.45 -1.88 8.08
CA SER A 88 22.83 -2.35 7.98
C SER A 88 23.82 -1.18 7.92
N ARG A 89 24.95 -1.34 8.62
CA ARG A 89 26.06 -0.35 8.65
C ARG A 89 26.66 -0.01 7.27
N PHE A 90 26.37 -0.80 6.24
CA PHE A 90 26.90 -0.62 4.89
C PHE A 90 25.96 0.21 3.97
N TYR A 91 24.76 0.58 4.45
CA TYR A 91 23.77 1.36 3.70
C TYR A 91 24.08 2.87 3.60
N VAL A 92 25.17 3.32 4.22
CA VAL A 92 25.58 4.74 4.33
C VAL A 92 25.89 5.40 2.96
N LEU A 93 25.98 4.60 1.89
CA LEU A 93 26.23 5.05 0.51
C LEU A 93 24.97 5.10 -0.39
N SER A 94 23.76 5.05 0.19
CA SER A 94 22.52 4.87 -0.57
C SER A 94 21.95 6.17 -1.18
N CYS A 95 22.04 6.28 -2.51
CA CYS A 95 21.31 7.31 -3.27
C CYS A 95 19.84 6.90 -3.53
N ARG A 96 18.94 7.87 -3.75
CA ARG A 96 17.52 7.59 -4.06
C ARG A 96 17.31 6.67 -5.27
N ILE A 97 18.16 6.79 -6.30
CA ILE A 97 18.16 5.91 -7.48
C ILE A 97 18.53 4.48 -7.07
N PHE A 98 19.55 4.33 -6.23
CA PHE A 98 19.96 3.04 -5.69
C PHE A 98 18.84 2.40 -4.86
N ASN A 99 18.11 3.19 -4.07
CA ASN A 99 16.95 2.71 -3.32
C ASN A 99 15.87 2.17 -4.27
N LYS A 100 15.50 2.95 -5.29
CA LYS A 100 14.52 2.51 -6.30
C LYS A 100 14.99 1.26 -7.06
N LEU A 101 16.28 1.15 -7.37
CA LEU A 101 16.87 -0.02 -8.02
C LEU A 101 16.91 -1.24 -7.12
N ILE A 102 17.09 -1.09 -5.81
CA ILE A 102 16.98 -2.21 -4.86
C ILE A 102 15.53 -2.72 -4.82
N TYR A 103 14.54 -1.83 -4.79
CA TYR A 103 13.13 -2.22 -4.87
C TYR A 103 12.82 -2.99 -6.17
N PHE A 104 13.36 -2.53 -7.29
CA PHE A 104 13.25 -3.21 -8.58
C PHE A 104 14.00 -4.56 -8.60
N GLY A 105 15.22 -4.59 -8.07
CA GLY A 105 16.11 -5.76 -8.03
C GLY A 105 15.59 -6.90 -7.15
N PHE A 106 15.08 -6.59 -5.95
CA PHE A 106 14.40 -7.59 -5.11
C PHE A 106 13.14 -8.16 -5.79
N GLY A 107 12.47 -7.38 -6.63
CA GLY A 107 11.35 -7.86 -7.46
C GLY A 107 11.74 -8.92 -8.50
N THR A 108 13.02 -8.99 -8.88
CA THR A 108 13.53 -9.96 -9.89
C THR A 108 14.22 -11.19 -9.30
N GLN A 109 14.52 -11.20 -8.00
CA GLN A 109 15.18 -12.34 -7.36
C GLN A 109 14.17 -13.47 -7.06
N GLN A 110 14.43 -14.66 -7.60
CA GLN A 110 13.66 -15.89 -7.40
C GLN A 110 13.47 -16.28 -5.91
N ILE A 111 14.28 -15.73 -5.01
CA ILE A 111 14.25 -16.00 -3.56
C ILE A 111 12.98 -15.41 -2.90
N VAL A 112 12.44 -14.30 -3.42
CA VAL A 112 11.26 -13.62 -2.84
C VAL A 112 9.95 -14.34 -3.20
N GLN A 113 9.94 -15.14 -4.27
CA GLN A 113 8.72 -15.82 -4.77
C GLN A 113 8.20 -16.90 -3.82
N ARG A 114 9.08 -17.75 -3.27
CA ARG A 114 8.67 -18.94 -2.50
C ARG A 114 7.90 -18.64 -1.23
N ASP A 115 8.22 -17.55 -0.52
CA ASP A 115 7.61 -17.27 0.79
C ASP A 115 6.16 -16.73 0.66
N CYS A 116 5.84 -16.11 -0.47
CA CYS A 116 4.55 -15.46 -0.70
C CYS A 116 3.63 -16.23 -1.66
N GLU A 117 4.05 -17.39 -2.17
CA GLU A 117 3.17 -18.29 -2.93
C GLU A 117 1.94 -18.72 -2.10
N GLY A 118 0.81 -18.84 -2.79
CA GLY A 118 -0.45 -19.33 -2.23
C GLY A 118 -1.08 -18.42 -1.18
N ILE A 119 -1.03 -17.08 -1.35
CA ILE A 119 -1.57 -16.17 -0.33
C ILE A 119 -3.07 -16.35 -0.13
N GLU A 120 -3.80 -16.74 -1.17
CA GLU A 120 -5.23 -17.06 -1.15
C GLU A 120 -5.57 -18.24 -0.23
N GLN A 121 -4.61 -19.14 0.03
CA GLN A 121 -4.77 -20.25 0.96
C GLN A 121 -4.45 -19.84 2.40
N LYS A 122 -3.69 -18.75 2.56
CA LYS A 122 -3.17 -18.25 3.84
C LYS A 122 -4.13 -17.28 4.54
N LEU A 123 -5.17 -16.81 3.86
CA LEU A 123 -6.16 -15.91 4.43
C LEU A 123 -7.55 -16.08 3.80
N ASP A 124 -8.58 -15.64 4.52
CA ASP A 124 -9.90 -15.36 3.94
C ASP A 124 -10.10 -13.85 3.85
N LEU A 125 -10.60 -13.38 2.70
CA LEU A 125 -10.92 -11.98 2.47
C LEU A 125 -12.43 -11.78 2.43
N TYR A 126 -12.90 -10.77 3.17
CA TYR A 126 -14.29 -10.32 3.12
C TYR A 126 -14.34 -8.85 2.73
N LEU A 127 -15.17 -8.55 1.75
CA LEU A 127 -15.48 -7.19 1.28
C LEU A 127 -16.95 -6.90 1.59
N ASP A 128 -17.20 -5.89 2.43
CA ASP A 128 -18.53 -5.50 2.91
C ASP A 128 -19.37 -6.70 3.39
N GLY A 129 -18.74 -7.59 4.16
CA GLY A 129 -19.36 -8.79 4.74
C GLY A 129 -19.42 -10.02 3.83
N HIS A 130 -19.07 -9.90 2.55
CA HIS A 130 -19.11 -11.00 1.59
C HIS A 130 -17.72 -11.62 1.42
N ILE A 131 -17.63 -12.95 1.52
CA ILE A 131 -16.39 -13.67 1.23
C ILE A 131 -16.03 -13.52 -0.25
N VAL A 132 -14.76 -13.26 -0.53
CA VAL A 132 -14.24 -13.13 -1.89
C VAL A 132 -13.40 -14.35 -2.23
N GLU A 133 -13.74 -15.01 -3.32
CA GLU A 133 -12.90 -16.06 -3.90
C GLU A 133 -11.68 -15.42 -4.57
N LEU A 134 -10.51 -15.66 -3.98
CA LEU A 134 -9.25 -15.12 -4.47
C LEU A 134 -8.63 -16.09 -5.50
N PRO A 135 -8.13 -15.58 -6.64
CA PRO A 135 -7.29 -16.38 -7.53
C PRO A 135 -5.92 -16.63 -6.90
N GLU A 136 -5.07 -17.41 -7.58
CA GLU A 136 -3.68 -17.59 -7.16
C GLU A 136 -2.94 -16.25 -7.17
N LEU A 137 -2.54 -15.80 -5.98
CA LEU A 137 -1.91 -14.50 -5.78
C LEU A 137 -0.66 -14.64 -4.90
N GLN A 138 0.25 -13.68 -5.07
CA GLN A 138 1.40 -13.47 -4.20
C GLN A 138 1.30 -12.17 -3.41
N SER A 139 0.38 -11.28 -3.75
CA SER A 139 0.08 -10.09 -2.92
C SER A 139 -1.35 -9.60 -3.11
N ILE A 140 -1.88 -8.98 -2.05
CA ILE A 140 -3.14 -8.23 -2.03
C ILE A 140 -2.84 -6.81 -1.53
N ILE A 141 -3.32 -5.81 -2.27
CA ILE A 141 -3.08 -4.39 -2.04
C ILE A 141 -4.41 -3.68 -1.82
N PHE A 142 -4.46 -2.85 -0.80
CA PHE A 142 -5.60 -2.02 -0.39
C PHE A 142 -5.22 -0.56 -0.53
N LEU A 143 -5.78 0.15 -1.50
CA LEU A 143 -5.45 1.54 -1.82
C LEU A 143 -6.51 2.50 -1.28
N ASN A 144 -6.04 3.57 -0.63
CA ASN A 144 -6.81 4.79 -0.39
C ASN A 144 -6.45 5.89 -1.40
N ILE A 145 -5.23 5.83 -1.95
CA ILE A 145 -4.77 6.71 -3.02
C ILE A 145 -4.31 5.87 -4.20
N ASP A 146 -4.60 6.32 -5.42
CA ASP A 146 -4.13 5.62 -6.64
C ASP A 146 -2.67 5.96 -6.95
N SER A 147 -1.79 5.51 -6.06
CA SER A 147 -0.33 5.61 -6.18
C SER A 147 0.31 4.60 -5.25
N TRP A 148 0.89 3.55 -5.82
CA TRP A 148 1.55 2.45 -5.12
C TRP A 148 2.98 2.28 -5.63
N GLY A 149 3.90 1.83 -4.77
CA GLY A 149 5.22 1.39 -5.20
C GLY A 149 6.01 2.44 -5.98
N ALA A 150 6.01 3.70 -5.51
CA ALA A 150 6.67 4.85 -6.13
C ALA A 150 5.97 5.47 -7.36
N GLY A 151 4.63 5.47 -7.38
CA GLY A 151 3.83 6.20 -8.36
C GLY A 151 3.08 5.34 -9.36
N CYS A 152 3.07 4.02 -9.21
CA CYS A 152 2.30 3.12 -10.04
C CYS A 152 0.80 3.29 -9.74
N LYS A 153 0.00 3.56 -10.76
CA LYS A 153 -1.43 3.87 -10.64
C LYS A 153 -2.28 2.66 -11.01
N LEU A 154 -2.54 1.79 -10.04
CA LEU A 154 -3.22 0.51 -10.28
C LEU A 154 -4.66 0.69 -10.78
N CYS A 155 -5.38 1.71 -10.29
CA CYS A 155 -6.74 2.00 -10.74
C CYS A 155 -6.73 2.45 -12.20
N GLU A 156 -5.87 3.41 -12.55
CA GLU A 156 -5.69 3.87 -13.94
C GLU A 156 -5.31 2.72 -14.88
N LEU A 157 -4.33 1.88 -14.52
CA LEU A 157 -3.91 0.72 -15.33
C LEU A 157 -5.07 -0.28 -15.53
N SER A 158 -5.87 -0.53 -14.49
CA SER A 158 -7.01 -1.44 -14.55
C SER A 158 -8.17 -0.91 -15.41
N ASN A 159 -8.26 0.41 -15.58
CA ASN A 159 -9.36 1.11 -16.26
C ASN A 159 -9.14 1.31 -17.76
N SER A 160 -8.08 0.72 -18.32
CA SER A 160 -7.77 0.80 -19.76
C SER A 160 -8.88 0.23 -20.66
N ASP A 161 -9.79 -0.60 -20.13
CA ASP A 161 -10.97 -1.10 -20.86
C ASP A 161 -12.24 -0.34 -20.44
N ALA A 162 -12.81 0.44 -21.36
CA ALA A 162 -13.87 1.42 -21.09
C ALA A 162 -15.20 0.88 -20.54
N LYS A 163 -15.41 -0.44 -20.52
CA LYS A 163 -16.71 -1.04 -20.19
C LYS A 163 -16.98 -1.20 -18.69
N ASN A 164 -15.94 -1.20 -17.85
CA ASN A 164 -16.08 -1.36 -16.39
C ASN A 164 -15.02 -0.52 -15.68
N LYS A 165 -15.25 0.80 -15.59
CA LYS A 165 -14.33 1.71 -14.90
C LYS A 165 -14.55 1.62 -13.39
N MET A 166 -13.47 1.41 -12.64
CA MET A 166 -13.44 1.53 -11.20
C MET A 166 -13.11 2.98 -10.85
N GLU A 167 -14.03 3.68 -10.23
CA GLU A 167 -13.83 5.06 -9.79
C GLU A 167 -13.12 5.06 -8.45
N ASN A 168 -11.93 5.63 -8.39
CA ASN A 168 -11.16 5.78 -7.16
C ASN A 168 -11.28 7.21 -6.62
N SER A 169 -11.44 7.34 -5.30
CA SER A 169 -11.51 8.64 -4.61
C SER A 169 -10.75 8.55 -3.30
N THR A 170 -10.16 9.67 -2.87
CA THR A 170 -9.49 9.74 -1.57
C THR A 170 -10.44 10.18 -0.45
N SER A 171 -11.75 10.19 -0.70
CA SER A 171 -12.74 10.85 0.18
C SER A 171 -14.14 10.21 0.14
N ASP A 172 -14.24 8.96 -0.32
CA ASP A 172 -15.50 8.20 -0.42
C ASP A 172 -15.68 7.15 0.71
N GLY A 173 -14.68 7.00 1.56
CA GLY A 173 -14.64 6.03 2.65
C GLY A 173 -14.43 4.59 2.19
N MET A 174 -13.99 4.36 0.95
CA MET A 174 -13.74 3.05 0.37
C MET A 174 -12.25 2.81 0.15
N LEU A 175 -11.88 1.55 -0.01
CA LEU A 175 -10.55 1.15 -0.47
C LEU A 175 -10.66 0.32 -1.74
N GLU A 176 -9.79 0.58 -2.71
CA GLU A 176 -9.61 -0.29 -3.87
C GLU A 176 -8.74 -1.50 -3.53
N VAL A 177 -9.18 -2.67 -3.95
CA VAL A 177 -8.51 -3.95 -3.66
C VAL A 177 -8.00 -4.59 -4.95
N PHE A 178 -6.70 -4.85 -4.98
CA PHE A 178 -6.00 -5.45 -6.12
C PHE A 178 -5.15 -6.63 -5.71
N GLY A 179 -4.97 -7.57 -6.63
CA GLY A 179 -4.08 -8.71 -6.50
C GLY A 179 -2.87 -8.61 -7.43
N LEU A 180 -1.73 -9.14 -6.97
CA LEU A 180 -0.55 -9.38 -7.78
C LEU A 180 -0.23 -10.89 -7.81
N VAL A 181 0.01 -11.43 -9.00
CA VAL A 181 0.36 -12.85 -9.16
C VAL A 181 1.83 -13.16 -8.90
N SER A 182 2.74 -12.18 -9.02
CA SER A 182 4.16 -12.38 -8.75
C SER A 182 4.97 -11.08 -8.61
N SER A 183 6.21 -11.21 -8.16
CA SER A 183 7.19 -10.12 -8.17
C SER A 183 7.53 -9.63 -9.59
N PHE A 184 7.49 -10.54 -10.59
CA PHE A 184 7.65 -10.18 -12.00
C PHE A 184 6.44 -9.37 -12.49
N HIS A 185 5.23 -9.76 -12.09
CA HIS A 185 4.01 -9.00 -12.39
C HIS A 185 4.07 -7.58 -11.81
N MET A 186 4.58 -7.43 -10.58
CA MET A 186 4.86 -6.11 -10.00
C MET A 186 5.79 -5.25 -10.88
N ALA A 187 6.88 -5.82 -11.39
CA ALA A 187 7.81 -5.10 -12.26
C ALA A 187 7.13 -4.67 -13.58
N GLN A 188 6.33 -5.55 -14.18
CA GLN A 188 5.55 -5.23 -15.39
C GLN A 188 4.56 -4.08 -15.15
N LEU A 189 3.90 -4.04 -13.99
CA LEU A 189 3.00 -2.94 -13.62
C LEU A 189 3.75 -1.62 -13.48
N GLN A 190 4.93 -1.61 -12.84
CA GLN A 190 5.75 -0.40 -12.73
C GLN A 190 6.20 0.13 -14.10
N CYS A 191 6.37 -0.75 -15.09
CA CYS A 191 6.67 -0.39 -16.48
C CYS A 191 5.42 -0.06 -17.32
N GLY A 192 4.20 -0.21 -16.78
CA GLY A 192 2.95 0.05 -17.50
C GLY A 192 2.64 -0.97 -18.61
N ILE A 193 3.21 -2.18 -18.55
CA ILE A 193 3.05 -3.23 -19.57
C ILE A 193 2.18 -4.41 -19.10
N SER A 194 1.54 -4.31 -17.94
CA SER A 194 0.55 -5.27 -17.43
C SER A 194 -0.60 -4.54 -16.74
N LYS A 195 -1.65 -5.28 -16.37
CA LYS A 195 -2.80 -4.81 -15.59
C LYS A 195 -2.89 -5.59 -14.27
N PRO A 196 -3.27 -4.95 -13.15
CA PRO A 196 -3.41 -5.66 -11.88
C PRO A 196 -4.64 -6.58 -11.91
N VAL A 197 -4.67 -7.58 -11.03
CA VAL A 197 -5.88 -8.38 -10.82
C VAL A 197 -6.86 -7.54 -10.00
N ARG A 198 -8.02 -7.20 -10.57
CA ARG A 198 -9.05 -6.44 -9.84
C ARG A 198 -9.84 -7.37 -8.92
N ILE A 199 -9.86 -7.06 -7.63
CA ILE A 199 -10.61 -7.83 -6.63
C ILE A 199 -11.92 -7.12 -6.30
N GLY A 200 -11.89 -5.82 -6.01
CA GLY A 200 -13.10 -5.05 -5.75
C GLY A 200 -12.86 -3.70 -5.06
N GLN A 201 -13.93 -3.12 -4.53
CA GLN A 201 -13.92 -1.95 -3.66
C GLN A 201 -14.82 -2.23 -2.46
N ALA A 202 -14.45 -1.74 -1.28
CA ALA A 202 -15.23 -1.95 -0.08
C ALA A 202 -15.03 -0.84 0.96
N LYS A 203 -16.04 -0.63 1.82
CA LYS A 203 -15.97 0.26 2.99
C LYS A 203 -15.49 -0.47 4.24
N GLN A 204 -15.88 -1.73 4.36
CA GLN A 204 -15.53 -2.61 5.48
C GLN A 204 -14.81 -3.84 4.93
N ILE A 205 -13.55 -3.99 5.32
CA ILE A 205 -12.72 -5.10 4.90
C ILE A 205 -12.36 -5.92 6.13
N ARG A 206 -12.54 -7.24 6.04
CA ARG A 206 -12.06 -8.18 7.07
C ARG A 206 -11.15 -9.21 6.43
N ILE A 207 -10.03 -9.47 7.08
CA ILE A 207 -9.00 -10.39 6.62
C ILE A 207 -8.72 -11.37 7.75
N VAL A 208 -9.05 -12.64 7.55
CA VAL A 208 -8.75 -13.70 8.51
C VAL A 208 -7.47 -14.38 8.10
N VAL A 209 -6.37 -14.03 8.77
CA VAL A 209 -5.03 -14.52 8.46
C VAL A 209 -4.79 -15.85 9.19
N LYS A 210 -4.52 -16.92 8.44
CA LYS A 210 -4.37 -18.30 8.92
C LYS A 210 -2.92 -18.70 9.17
N SER A 211 -1.97 -18.09 8.45
CA SER A 211 -0.53 -18.33 8.59
C SER A 211 0.26 -17.03 8.63
N THR A 212 1.52 -17.08 9.04
CA THR A 212 2.36 -15.88 9.07
C THR A 212 2.58 -15.31 7.67
N CYS A 213 2.29 -14.03 7.47
CA CYS A 213 2.44 -13.33 6.19
C CYS A 213 3.20 -12.01 6.36
N PRO A 214 4.03 -11.60 5.39
CA PRO A 214 4.60 -10.26 5.36
C PRO A 214 3.52 -9.23 5.06
N MET A 215 3.54 -8.12 5.78
CA MET A 215 2.60 -7.01 5.65
C MET A 215 3.32 -5.67 5.69
N GLN A 216 2.75 -4.65 5.08
CA GLN A 216 3.22 -3.28 5.22
C GLN A 216 2.05 -2.29 5.20
N SER A 217 2.24 -1.15 5.85
CA SER A 217 1.30 -0.02 5.85
C SER A 217 2.09 1.25 5.65
N ASP A 218 1.75 2.02 4.61
CA ASP A 218 2.40 3.29 4.27
C ASP A 218 3.95 3.24 4.24
N GLY A 219 4.52 2.07 3.91
CA GLY A 219 5.96 1.83 3.85
C GLY A 219 6.59 1.23 5.12
N GLU A 220 5.82 1.01 6.19
CA GLU A 220 6.27 0.39 7.43
C GLU A 220 5.93 -1.12 7.44
N PRO A 221 6.94 -2.03 7.33
CA PRO A 221 6.69 -3.46 7.17
C PRO A 221 6.75 -4.25 8.48
N TRP A 222 6.07 -5.40 8.53
CA TRP A 222 6.19 -6.38 9.62
C TRP A 222 5.82 -7.80 9.16
N MET A 223 6.18 -8.82 9.95
CA MET A 223 5.68 -10.19 9.80
C MET A 223 4.46 -10.38 10.69
N GLN A 224 3.29 -10.59 10.09
CA GLN A 224 2.03 -10.76 10.80
C GLN A 224 1.76 -12.24 11.06
N THR A 225 1.65 -12.62 12.34
CA THR A 225 1.17 -13.95 12.76
C THR A 225 -0.35 -14.08 12.56
N PRO A 226 -0.94 -15.29 12.63
CA PRO A 226 -2.39 -15.47 12.47
C PRO A 226 -3.23 -14.50 13.33
N ALA A 227 -4.18 -13.84 12.69
CA ALA A 227 -4.96 -12.73 13.25
C ALA A 227 -6.28 -12.52 12.49
N ASP A 228 -7.28 -11.98 13.17
CA ASP A 228 -8.45 -11.35 12.56
C ASP A 228 -8.17 -9.86 12.41
N ILE A 229 -8.19 -9.38 11.17
CA ILE A 229 -7.84 -8.00 10.84
C ILE A 229 -9.07 -7.32 10.26
N ARG A 230 -9.38 -6.13 10.76
CA ARG A 230 -10.46 -5.29 10.25
C ARG A 230 -9.90 -3.97 9.77
N LEU A 231 -10.31 -3.57 8.59
CA LEU A 231 -9.92 -2.34 7.95
C LEU A 231 -11.18 -1.54 7.60
N GLN A 232 -11.29 -0.35 8.17
CA GLN A 232 -12.47 0.51 8.04
C GLN A 232 -12.12 1.98 8.12
N SER A 233 -12.94 2.82 7.50
CA SER A 233 -12.79 4.27 7.59
C SER A 233 -12.98 4.74 9.04
N ARG A 234 -12.06 5.59 9.51
CA ARG A 234 -12.09 6.22 10.83
C ARG A 234 -12.63 7.65 10.74
N SER A 235 -12.07 8.43 9.82
CA SER A 235 -12.31 9.87 9.73
C SER A 235 -11.67 10.43 8.46
N GLN A 236 -11.92 11.70 8.16
CA GLN A 236 -11.22 12.44 7.13
C GLN A 236 -10.28 13.49 7.71
N VAL A 237 -9.23 13.83 6.96
CA VAL A 237 -8.35 14.96 7.21
C VAL A 237 -8.31 15.87 6.00
N ARG A 238 -8.19 17.18 6.22
CA ARG A 238 -8.00 18.15 5.14
C ARG A 238 -6.54 18.21 4.73
N MET A 239 -6.29 18.01 3.44
CA MET A 239 -5.00 18.10 2.80
C MET A 239 -4.99 19.26 1.82
N LEU A 240 -3.84 19.88 1.61
CA LEU A 240 -3.65 20.84 0.52
C LEU A 240 -3.29 20.08 -0.75
N LYS A 241 -4.04 20.30 -1.83
CA LYS A 241 -3.79 19.73 -3.15
C LYS A 241 -3.50 20.85 -4.14
N LEU A 242 -2.40 20.71 -4.88
CA LEU A 242 -2.11 21.57 -6.03
C LEU A 242 -2.87 21.04 -7.25
N GLU A 243 -3.55 21.95 -7.94
CA GLU A 243 -4.04 21.65 -9.29
C GLU A 243 -2.84 21.68 -10.24
N ILE A 244 -2.62 20.56 -10.94
CA ILE A 244 -1.60 20.42 -11.98
C ILE A 244 -2.26 20.77 -13.31
#